data_AF-A0A935U6S9-F1
#
_entry.id   AF-A0A935U6S9-F1
#
_cell.length_a   1.000
_cell.length_b   1.000
_cell.length_c   1.000
_cell.angle_alpha   90.00
_cell.angle_beta   90.00
_cell.angle_gamma   90.00
#
_symmetry.space_group_name_H-M   'P 1'
#
loop_
_entity.id
_entity.type
_entity.pdbx_description
1 polymer ?
#
loop_
_entity_poly.entity_id
_entity_poly.type
_entity_poly.pdbx_seq_one_letter_code
_entity_poly.pdbx_strand_id
1 'polypeptide(L)'
;MKKLRRTALALTLIALYAGSAFALTAEEVIKLRKAGVSDETIRLMIEQERAGRQDNPADRIGVREVKDADGNPSVLYSTGKPSAPGQNESEQEKVDRAWKMLQNQNVIIDDRRR
;
A
#
# COMPACT_ATOMS: atom_id res chain seq x y z
N MET A 1 -24.30 -30.95 -17.42
CA MET A 1 -24.60 -29.88 -16.42
C MET A 1 -24.09 -30.14 -15.01
N LYS A 2 -24.25 -31.34 -14.40
CA LYS A 2 -23.75 -31.63 -13.03
C LYS A 2 -22.23 -31.49 -12.85
N LYS A 3 -21.44 -31.90 -13.85
CA LYS A 3 -19.96 -31.77 -13.82
C LYS A 3 -19.50 -30.31 -13.84
N LEU A 4 -20.12 -29.48 -14.69
CA LEU A 4 -19.84 -28.04 -14.78
C LEU A 4 -20.24 -27.27 -13.50
N ARG A 5 -21.34 -27.68 -12.84
CA ARG A 5 -21.72 -27.13 -11.53
C ARG A 5 -20.74 -27.49 -10.42
N ARG A 6 -20.18 -28.71 -10.44
CA ARG A 6 -19.16 -29.16 -9.47
C ARG A 6 -17.83 -28.43 -9.65
N THR A 7 -17.40 -28.22 -10.89
CA THR A 7 -16.17 -27.46 -11.17
C THR A 7 -16.33 -25.98 -10.80
N ALA A 8 -17.49 -25.37 -11.07
CA ALA A 8 -17.79 -24.01 -10.64
C ALA A 8 -17.77 -23.89 -9.10
N LEU A 9 -18.43 -24.82 -8.39
CA LEU A 9 -18.43 -24.84 -6.93
C LEU A 9 -17.01 -24.98 -6.34
N ALA A 10 -16.18 -25.84 -6.92
CA ALA A 10 -14.79 -26.02 -6.49
C ALA A 10 -13.96 -24.74 -6.71
N LEU A 11 -14.12 -24.08 -7.85
CA LEU A 11 -13.45 -22.80 -8.13
C LEU A 11 -13.90 -21.69 -7.17
N THR A 12 -15.20 -21.61 -6.86
CA THR A 12 -15.72 -20.64 -5.88
C THR A 12 -15.16 -20.89 -4.48
N LEU A 13 -15.06 -22.15 -4.04
CA LEU A 13 -14.47 -22.51 -2.74
C LEU A 13 -12.98 -22.17 -2.64
N ILE A 14 -12.21 -22.40 -3.72
CA ILE A 14 -10.79 -22.03 -3.77
C ILE A 14 -10.62 -20.50 -3.71
N ALA A 15 -11.45 -19.75 -4.43
CA ALA A 15 -11.44 -18.29 -4.40
C ALA A 15 -11.81 -17.72 -3.01
N LEU A 16 -12.77 -18.35 -2.32
CA LEU A 16 -13.15 -18.00 -0.94
C LEU A 16 -12.00 -18.25 0.06
N TYR A 17 -11.21 -19.30 -0.14
CA TYR A 17 -10.08 -19.63 0.74
C TYR A 17 -8.91 -18.64 0.59
N ALA A 18 -8.64 -18.18 -0.63
CA ALA A 18 -7.57 -17.23 -0.94
C ALA A 18 -7.77 -15.82 -0.34
N GLY A 19 -8.98 -15.48 0.11
CA GLY A 19 -9.30 -14.16 0.69
C GLY A 19 -8.99 -13.99 2.17
N SER A 20 -8.39 -14.98 2.82
CA SER A 20 -8.18 -14.97 4.27
C SER A 20 -6.86 -14.30 4.71
N ALA A 21 -6.73 -13.00 4.46
CA ALA A 21 -5.72 -12.16 5.11
C ALA A 21 -6.22 -11.78 6.51
N PHE A 22 -6.12 -12.70 7.47
CA PHE A 22 -6.55 -12.45 8.85
C PHE A 22 -5.57 -11.54 9.57
N ALA A 23 -6.11 -10.54 10.30
CA ALA A 23 -5.31 -9.74 11.22
C ALA A 23 -4.68 -10.64 12.29
N LEU A 24 -3.54 -10.19 12.81
CA LEU A 24 -2.88 -10.85 13.93
C LEU A 24 -3.85 -11.01 15.12
N THR A 25 -4.14 -12.26 15.46
CA THR A 25 -5.02 -12.61 16.58
C THR A 25 -4.28 -12.45 17.92
N ALA A 26 -5.02 -12.35 19.02
CA ALA A 26 -4.42 -12.26 20.36
C ALA A 26 -3.52 -13.47 20.67
N GLU A 27 -3.91 -14.66 20.21
CA GLU A 27 -3.14 -15.89 20.38
C GLU A 27 -1.80 -15.83 19.62
N GLU A 28 -1.80 -15.24 18.42
CA GLU A 28 -0.59 -15.06 17.62
C GLU A 28 0.33 -13.99 18.21
N VAL A 29 -0.22 -12.92 18.78
CA VAL A 29 0.55 -11.95 19.57
C VAL A 29 1.27 -12.64 20.73
N ILE A 30 0.57 -13.51 21.48
CA ILE A 30 1.16 -14.27 22.59
C ILE A 30 2.27 -15.21 22.08
N LYS A 31 2.06 -15.87 20.94
CA LYS A 31 3.10 -16.72 20.32
C LYS A 31 4.32 -15.93 19.90
N LEU A 32 4.14 -14.76 19.27
CA LEU A 32 5.25 -13.90 18.85
C LEU A 32 6.05 -13.40 20.05
N ARG A 33 5.36 -12.97 21.12
CA ARG A 33 6.03 -12.59 22.37
C ARG A 33 6.82 -13.75 22.99
N LYS A 34 6.24 -14.96 23.02
CA LYS A 34 6.92 -16.19 23.50
C LYS A 34 8.11 -16.59 22.63
N ALA A 35 8.05 -16.30 21.33
CA ALA A 35 9.14 -16.51 20.39
C ALA A 35 10.27 -15.45 20.50
N GLY A 36 10.11 -14.46 21.40
CA GLY A 36 11.12 -13.42 21.64
C GLY A 36 11.00 -12.19 20.77
N VAL A 37 9.89 -12.03 20.02
CA VAL A 37 9.63 -10.80 19.26
C VAL A 37 9.27 -9.68 20.23
N SER A 38 9.89 -8.50 20.06
CA SER A 38 9.63 -7.35 20.93
C SER A 38 8.21 -6.81 20.75
N ASP A 39 7.65 -6.27 21.83
CA ASP A 39 6.33 -5.63 21.82
C ASP A 39 6.26 -4.47 20.80
N GLU A 40 7.35 -3.73 20.63
CA GLU A 40 7.46 -2.67 19.62
C GLU A 40 7.31 -3.22 18.20
N THR A 41 7.96 -4.35 17.90
CA THR A 41 7.87 -5.00 16.58
C THR A 41 6.46 -5.53 16.34
N ILE A 42 5.85 -6.18 17.33
CA ILE A 42 4.48 -6.68 17.23
C ILE A 42 3.50 -5.52 17.01
N ARG A 43 3.70 -4.41 17.72
CA ARG A 43 2.91 -3.18 17.56
C ARG A 43 3.04 -2.64 16.13
N LEU A 44 4.25 -2.55 15.59
CA LEU A 44 4.50 -2.09 14.23
C LEU A 44 3.76 -2.96 13.20
N MET A 45 3.80 -4.29 13.37
CA MET A 45 3.08 -5.22 12.49
C MET A 45 1.56 -4.97 12.52
N ILE A 46 0.98 -4.72 13.71
CA ILE A 46 -0.44 -4.40 13.86
C ILE A 46 -0.78 -3.06 13.20
N GLU A 47 0.06 -2.03 13.36
CA GLU A 47 -0.15 -0.70 12.77
C GLU A 47 -0.10 -0.74 11.24
N GLN A 48 0.84 -1.49 10.65
CA GLN A 48 0.95 -1.67 9.20
C GLN A 48 -0.31 -2.34 8.60
N GLU A 49 -0.78 -3.41 9.24
CA GLU A 49 -2.00 -4.12 8.84
C GLU A 49 -3.23 -3.20 8.87
N ARG A 50 -3.33 -2.31 9.88
CA ARG A 50 -4.41 -1.32 9.98
C ARG A 50 -4.32 -0.25 8.89
N ALA A 51 -3.13 0.29 8.66
CA ALA A 51 -2.90 1.31 7.64
C ALA A 51 -3.20 0.81 6.22
N GLY A 52 -2.90 -0.47 5.93
CA GLY A 52 -3.23 -1.10 4.65
C GLY A 52 -4.73 -1.32 4.41
N ARG A 53 -5.55 -1.44 5.46
CA ARG A 53 -7.00 -1.62 5.36
C ARG A 53 -7.79 -0.33 5.31
N GLN A 54 -7.23 0.77 5.80
CA GLN A 54 -7.93 2.04 5.83
C GLN A 54 -7.93 2.64 4.42
N ASP A 55 -9.07 2.52 3.72
CA ASP A 55 -9.32 3.19 2.44
C ASP A 55 -9.35 4.70 2.71
N ASN A 56 -8.18 5.33 2.66
CA ASN A 56 -8.04 6.75 2.91
C ASN A 56 -8.83 7.48 1.81
N PRO A 57 -9.77 8.37 2.17
CA PRO A 57 -10.51 9.13 1.18
C PRO A 57 -9.65 9.86 0.15
N ALA A 58 -8.46 10.28 0.57
CA ALA A 58 -7.47 10.94 -0.26
C ALA A 58 -6.75 9.99 -1.24
N ASP A 59 -6.82 8.66 -1.07
CA ASP A 59 -6.14 7.72 -1.96
C ASP A 59 -6.91 7.49 -3.28
N ARG A 60 -8.16 7.96 -3.38
CA ARG A 60 -9.04 7.78 -4.55
C ARG A 60 -9.12 9.05 -5.39
N ILE A 61 -8.95 8.92 -6.71
CA ILE A 61 -9.05 10.04 -7.65
C ILE A 61 -10.50 10.53 -7.72
N GLY A 62 -10.71 11.85 -7.64
CA GLY A 62 -11.98 12.50 -7.89
C GLY A 62 -12.42 13.48 -6.81
N VAL A 63 -13.73 13.78 -6.81
CA VAL A 63 -14.38 14.70 -5.88
C VAL A 63 -15.38 13.92 -5.02
N ARG A 64 -15.33 14.12 -3.70
CA ARG A 64 -16.22 13.44 -2.76
C ARG A 64 -16.55 14.29 -1.55
N GLU A 65 -17.74 14.10 -0.99
CA GLU A 65 -18.12 14.66 0.29
C GLU A 65 -17.54 13.80 1.42
N VAL A 66 -16.85 14.42 2.37
CA VAL A 66 -16.27 13.82 3.57
C VAL A 66 -16.68 14.63 4.78
N LYS A 67 -16.79 13.99 5.94
CA LYS A 67 -17.04 14.69 7.20
C LYS A 67 -15.71 15.08 7.84
N ASP A 68 -15.64 16.30 8.34
CA ASP A 68 -14.52 16.74 9.17
C ASP A 68 -14.58 16.13 10.59
N ALA A 69 -13.62 16.47 11.44
CA ALA A 69 -13.54 15.97 12.81
C ALA A 69 -14.76 16.37 13.66
N ASP A 70 -15.42 17.46 13.31
CA ASP A 70 -16.60 18.01 13.98
C ASP A 70 -17.92 17.48 13.37
N GLY A 71 -17.83 16.69 12.31
CA GLY A 71 -18.96 16.05 11.63
C GLY A 71 -19.61 16.88 10.52
N ASN A 72 -19.07 18.05 10.18
CA ASN A 72 -19.61 18.90 9.12
C ASN A 72 -19.20 18.38 7.74
N PRO A 73 -20.06 18.54 6.72
CA PRO A 73 -19.75 18.12 5.36
C PRO A 73 -18.69 19.04 4.72
N SER A 74 -17.69 18.43 4.07
CA SER A 74 -16.61 19.09 3.34
C SER A 74 -16.38 18.38 2.01
N VAL A 75 -16.02 19.13 0.96
CA VAL A 75 -15.71 18.56 -0.36
C VAL A 75 -14.21 18.31 -0.49
N LEU A 76 -13.82 17.04 -0.61
CA LEU A 76 -12.45 16.60 -0.84
C LEU A 76 -12.20 16.43 -2.35
N TYR A 77 -11.22 17.16 -2.85
CA TYR A 77 -10.63 16.97 -4.18
C TYR A 77 -9.32 16.19 -4.01
N SER A 78 -9.21 15.04 -4.67
CA SER A 78 -7.97 14.25 -4.62
C SER A 78 -7.53 13.76 -5.99
N THR A 79 -6.21 13.76 -6.18
CA THR A 79 -5.50 13.16 -7.31
C THR A 79 -5.15 11.69 -7.07
N GLY A 80 -5.66 11.09 -6.00
CA GLY A 80 -5.39 9.70 -5.62
C GLY A 80 -4.07 9.51 -4.87
N LYS A 81 -3.79 8.25 -4.50
CA LYS A 81 -2.58 7.88 -3.76
C LYS A 81 -1.34 8.28 -4.56
N PRO A 82 -0.39 9.05 -3.98
CA PRO A 82 0.87 9.30 -4.65
C PRO A 82 1.56 7.95 -4.90
N SER A 83 1.83 7.64 -6.17
CA SER A 83 2.65 6.50 -6.54
C SER A 83 3.97 6.62 -5.79
N ALA A 84 4.45 5.53 -5.20
CA ALA A 84 5.83 5.53 -4.71
C ALA A 84 6.72 5.95 -5.90
N PRO A 85 7.62 6.95 -5.72
CA PRO A 85 8.41 7.45 -6.83
C PRO A 85 9.13 6.27 -7.50
N GLY A 86 8.84 6.06 -8.78
CA GLY A 86 9.46 5.01 -9.57
C GLY A 86 8.75 3.65 -9.65
N GLN A 87 7.50 3.50 -9.20
CA GLN A 87 6.78 2.22 -9.32
C GLN A 87 6.42 1.83 -10.77
N ASN A 88 6.24 2.81 -11.66
CA ASN A 88 5.93 2.59 -13.08
C ASN A 88 6.96 3.25 -14.02
N GLU A 89 8.01 3.85 -13.46
CA GLU A 89 9.03 4.53 -14.25
C GLU A 89 10.13 3.55 -14.59
N SER A 90 10.53 3.51 -15.85
CA SER A 90 11.71 2.75 -16.25
C SER A 90 12.95 3.26 -15.49
N GLU A 91 13.95 2.41 -15.29
CA GLU A 91 15.21 2.84 -14.65
C GLU A 91 15.84 4.05 -15.37
N GLN A 92 15.63 4.17 -16.69
CA GLN A 92 16.06 5.33 -17.48
C GLN A 92 15.34 6.62 -17.06
N GLU A 93 14.03 6.59 -16.88
CA GLU A 93 13.25 7.77 -16.46
C GLU A 93 13.62 8.24 -15.05
N LYS A 94 13.96 7.29 -14.15
CA LYS A 94 14.47 7.62 -12.81
C LYS A 94 15.82 8.31 -12.89
N VAL A 95 16.72 7.80 -13.75
CA VAL A 95 18.05 8.37 -13.99
C VAL A 95 17.93 9.77 -14.55
N ASP A 96 17.08 9.98 -15.56
CA ASP A 96 16.87 11.30 -16.18
C ASP A 96 16.30 12.32 -15.17
N ARG A 97 15.36 11.88 -14.33
CA ARG A 97 14.80 12.71 -13.26
C ARG A 97 15.87 13.08 -12.24
N ALA A 98 16.72 12.14 -11.85
CA ALA A 98 17.82 12.39 -10.92
C ALA A 98 18.84 13.38 -11.50
N TRP A 99 19.21 13.23 -12.77
CA TRP A 99 20.06 14.19 -13.50
C TRP A 99 19.46 15.59 -13.50
N LYS A 100 18.15 15.70 -13.76
CA LYS A 100 17.44 16.98 -13.75
C LYS A 100 17.44 17.65 -12.37
N MET A 101 17.32 16.86 -11.30
CA MET A 101 17.42 17.39 -9.93
C MET A 101 18.82 17.93 -9.62
N LEU A 102 19.88 17.24 -10.05
CA LEU A 102 21.26 17.67 -9.87
C LEU A 102 21.56 18.98 -10.63
N GLN A 103 21.05 19.10 -11.86
CA GLN A 103 21.15 20.33 -12.66
C GLN A 103 20.43 21.50 -12.00
N ASN A 104 19.22 21.27 -11.48
CA ASN A 104 18.45 22.31 -10.75
C ASN A 104 19.15 22.75 -9.45
N GLN A 105 20.00 21.90 -8.87
CA GLN A 105 20.85 22.20 -7.71
C GLN A 105 22.23 22.76 -8.12
N ASN A 106 22.44 23.04 -9.41
CA ASN A 106 23.67 23.60 -9.95
C ASN A 106 24.92 22.74 -9.70
N VAL A 107 24.74 21.41 -9.61
CA VAL A 107 25.83 20.43 -9.46
C VAL A 107 26.40 20.09 -10.84
N ILE A 108 27.71 20.30 -11.03
CA ILE A 108 28.41 19.99 -12.28
C ILE A 108 29.18 18.67 -12.09
N ILE A 109 28.81 17.64 -12.84
CA ILE A 109 29.52 16.35 -12.89
C ILE A 109 30.31 16.31 -14.21
N ASP A 110 31.64 16.29 -14.12
CA ASP A 110 32.54 16.22 -15.27
C ASP A 110 32.86 14.76 -15.61
N ASP A 111 32.30 14.26 -16.71
CA ASP A 111 32.47 12.87 -17.17
C ASP A 111 33.64 12.70 -18.17
N ARG A 112 34.43 13.76 -18.44
CA ARG A 112 35.57 13.71 -19.37
C ARG A 112 36.76 12.86 -18.87
N ARG A 113 36.59 12.11 -17.79
CA ARG A 113 37.58 11.20 -17.20
C ARG A 113 37.19 9.72 -17.25
N ARG A 114 36.20 9.34 -18.06
CA ARG A 114 35.92 7.95 -18.40
C ARG A 114 36.41 7.57 -19.79
#